data_AF-A0A8R7Q797-F1
#
_entry.id   AF-A0A8R7Q797-F1
#
_cell.length_a   1.000
_cell.length_b   1.000
_cell.length_c   1.000
_cell.angle_alpha   90.00
_cell.angle_beta   90.00
_cell.angle_gamma   90.00
#
_symmetry.space_group_name_H-M   'P 1'
#
loop_
_entity.id
_entity.type
_entity.pdbx_description
1 polymer ?
#
loop_
_entity_poly.entity_id
_entity_poly.type
_entity_poly.pdbx_seq_one_letter_code
_entity_poly.pdbx_strand_id
1 'polypeptide(L)'
;MWIAHGFIDDTQVKQHMLADQKLLAMESVAKGYFKDLVDRSLFKIDTDGLYVIHVHIHSMIRQVSGDDCRSISNGSSSEIIVPATVRHLSVTAGCLAKLKPGPPLVESNVKPEDEFRPVRTLIVFTDKGAPSLPWSDIRQANSTLRKFKHVKVLDLTDTAITQVPDIVGEL
;
A
#
# COMPACT_ATOMS: atom_id res chain seq x y z
N MET A 1 -0.23 1.34 9.04
CA MET A 1 0.00 0.09 8.26
C MET A 1 0.55 -1.08 9.08
N TRP A 2 1.61 -0.92 9.90
CA TRP A 2 2.22 -2.08 10.61
C TRP A 2 1.27 -2.82 11.55
N ILE A 3 0.38 -2.10 12.23
CA ILE A 3 -0.69 -2.68 13.06
C ILE A 3 -1.63 -3.54 12.20
N ALA A 4 -2.11 -3.02 11.07
CA ALA A 4 -3.02 -3.74 10.17
C ALA A 4 -2.40 -5.01 9.56
N HIS A 5 -1.08 -5.01 9.37
CA HIS A 5 -0.33 -6.19 8.90
C HIS A 5 0.05 -7.17 10.00
N GLY A 6 -0.22 -6.86 11.28
CA GLY A 6 0.14 -7.72 12.40
C GLY A 6 1.65 -7.78 12.68
N PHE A 7 2.42 -6.77 12.26
CA PHE A 7 3.85 -6.69 12.59
C PHE A 7 4.11 -6.24 14.04
N ILE A 8 3.09 -5.68 14.68
CA ILE A 8 3.19 -5.20 16.06
C ILE A 8 2.85 -6.34 16.98
N ASP A 9 3.81 -6.71 17.82
CA ASP A 9 3.62 -7.69 18.88
C ASP A 9 2.61 -7.15 19.91
N ASP A 10 1.43 -7.77 19.97
CA ASP A 10 0.38 -7.40 20.91
C ASP A 10 0.48 -8.15 22.25
N THR A 11 1.51 -8.98 22.46
CA THR A 11 1.71 -9.70 23.73
C THR A 11 2.01 -8.76 24.90
N GLN A 12 2.54 -7.56 24.64
CA GLN A 12 2.71 -6.51 25.64
C GLN A 12 1.41 -5.75 25.93
N VAL A 13 0.34 -5.98 25.17
CA VAL A 13 -0.97 -5.36 25.35
C VAL A 13 -1.81 -6.26 26.26
N LYS A 14 -2.22 -5.74 27.42
CA LYS A 14 -2.96 -6.53 28.41
C LYS A 14 -4.30 -6.99 27.83
N GLN A 15 -4.61 -8.29 27.99
CA GLN A 15 -5.83 -8.93 27.47
C GLN A 15 -7.15 -8.30 27.95
N HIS A 16 -7.14 -7.58 29.08
CA HIS A 16 -8.33 -6.95 29.66
C HIS A 16 -8.53 -5.46 29.28
N MET A 17 -7.79 -4.94 28.31
CA MET A 17 -7.97 -3.56 27.83
C MET A 17 -9.23 -3.43 26.96
N LEU A 18 -9.92 -2.29 27.08
CA LEU A 18 -10.94 -1.88 26.11
C LEU A 18 -10.31 -1.72 24.72
N ALA A 19 -11.10 -1.85 23.64
CA ALA A 19 -10.60 -1.80 22.27
C ALA A 19 -9.75 -0.55 21.97
N ASP A 20 -10.20 0.63 22.39
CA ASP A 20 -9.47 1.89 22.20
C ASP A 20 -8.14 1.94 22.96
N GLN A 21 -8.12 1.38 24.17
CA GLN A 21 -6.89 1.27 24.98
C GLN A 21 -5.91 0.28 24.36
N LYS A 22 -6.42 -0.84 23.82
CA LYS A 22 -5.61 -1.81 23.08
C LYS A 22 -4.98 -1.14 21.84
N LEU A 23 -5.75 -0.35 21.09
CA LEU A 23 -5.23 0.36 19.91
C LEU A 23 -4.14 1.38 20.29
N LEU A 24 -4.36 2.20 21.30
CA LEU A 24 -3.36 3.16 21.80
C LEU A 24 -2.07 2.46 22.29
N ALA A 25 -2.21 1.30 22.95
CA ALA A 25 -1.05 0.51 23.36
C ALA A 25 -0.27 -0.02 22.15
N MET A 26 -0.96 -0.57 21.13
CA MET A 26 -0.32 -1.02 19.89
C MET A 26 0.37 0.12 19.15
N GLU A 27 -0.22 1.32 19.12
CA GLU A 27 0.44 2.50 18.56
C GLU A 27 1.71 2.87 19.31
N SER A 28 1.68 2.80 20.64
CA SER A 28 2.86 3.07 21.46
C SER A 28 3.99 2.07 21.19
N VAL A 29 3.67 0.77 21.05
CA VAL A 29 4.66 -0.25 20.66
C VAL A 29 5.20 0.01 19.26
N ALA A 30 4.33 0.32 18.30
CA ALA A 30 4.73 0.64 16.92
C ALA A 30 5.67 1.85 16.85
N LYS A 31 5.40 2.88 17.66
CA LYS A 31 6.28 4.05 17.80
C LYS A 31 7.66 3.66 18.35
N GLY A 32 7.70 2.74 19.32
CA GLY A 32 8.95 2.17 19.84
C GLY A 32 9.77 1.49 18.74
N TYR A 33 9.15 0.58 17.98
CA TYR A 33 9.82 -0.08 16.86
C TYR A 33 10.33 0.91 15.82
N PHE A 34 9.54 1.92 15.47
CA PHE A 34 9.95 2.93 14.51
C PHE A 34 11.13 3.77 15.04
N LYS A 35 11.10 4.14 16.33
CA LYS A 35 12.22 4.82 16.99
C LYS A 35 13.51 3.99 16.91
N ASP A 36 13.43 2.67 17.11
CA ASP A 36 14.60 1.80 16.97
C ASP A 36 15.18 1.83 15.54
N LEU A 37 14.34 1.95 14.49
CA LEU A 37 14.82 2.10 13.11
C LEU A 37 15.52 3.45 12.88
N VAL A 38 15.04 4.52 13.52
CA VAL A 38 15.67 5.85 13.50
C VAL A 38 17.01 5.82 14.24
N ASP A 39 17.05 5.24 15.44
CA ASP A 39 18.27 5.13 16.26
C ASP A 39 19.34 4.26 15.56
N ARG A 40 18.92 3.30 14.71
CA ARG A 40 19.79 2.51 13.83
C ARG A 40 20.15 3.20 12.51
N SER A 41 19.80 4.47 12.33
CA SER A 41 20.06 5.26 11.12
C SER A 41 19.45 4.72 9.81
N LEU A 42 18.41 3.88 9.90
CA LEU A 42 17.66 3.44 8.71
C LEU A 42 16.76 4.57 8.19
N PHE A 43 16.21 5.36 9.11
CA PHE A 43 15.51 6.61 8.82
C PHE A 43 16.26 7.77 9.46
N LYS A 44 16.14 8.94 8.86
CA LYS A 44 16.63 10.22 9.39
C LYS A 44 15.54 11.26 9.27
N ILE A 45 15.57 12.27 10.14
CA ILE A 45 14.70 13.43 10.02
C ILE A 45 15.44 14.45 9.16
N ASP A 46 14.78 14.96 8.12
CA ASP A 46 15.31 16.03 7.27
C ASP A 46 15.08 17.42 7.87
N THR A 47 15.43 18.48 7.13
CA THR A 47 15.28 19.87 7.58
C THR A 47 13.83 20.29 7.77
N ASP A 48 12.89 19.62 7.11
CA ASP A 48 11.47 19.92 7.15
C ASP A 48 10.74 19.10 8.23
N GLY A 49 11.49 18.31 9.00
CA GLY A 49 10.95 17.44 10.04
C GLY A 49 10.36 16.12 9.50
N LEU A 50 10.60 15.79 8.23
CA LEU A 50 10.08 14.58 7.60
C LEU A 50 11.08 13.42 7.74
N TYR A 51 10.54 12.21 7.90
CA TYR A 51 11.36 11.00 7.90
C TYR A 51 11.76 10.63 6.48
N VAL A 52 13.06 10.58 6.24
CA VAL A 52 13.67 10.18 4.98
C VAL A 52 14.50 8.92 5.15
N ILE A 53 14.56 8.12 4.09
CA ILE A 53 15.44 6.95 4.00
C ILE A 53 16.62 7.28 3.08
N HIS A 54 17.82 6.87 3.48
CA HIS A 54 19.01 7.10 2.66
C HIS A 54 18.91 6.30 1.35
N VAL A 55 19.34 6.90 0.23
CA VAL A 55 19.20 6.33 -1.13
C VAL A 55 19.75 4.91 -1.25
N HIS A 56 20.88 4.60 -0.62
CA HIS A 56 21.46 3.25 -0.63
C HIS A 56 20.60 2.22 0.12
N ILE A 57 20.05 2.57 1.28
CA ILE A 57 19.18 1.68 2.06
C ILE A 57 17.88 1.47 1.28
N HIS A 58 17.32 2.53 0.73
CA HIS A 58 16.13 2.45 -0.13
C HIS A 58 16.35 1.56 -1.35
N SER A 59 17.51 1.68 -2.03
CA SER A 59 17.88 0.82 -3.17
C SER A 59 17.97 -0.66 -2.75
N MET A 60 18.65 -0.92 -1.62
CA MET A 60 18.77 -2.27 -1.08
C MET A 60 17.41 -2.89 -0.76
N ILE A 61 16.53 -2.15 -0.07
CA ILE A 61 15.17 -2.60 0.24
C ILE A 61 14.40 -2.94 -1.04
N ARG A 62 14.45 -2.05 -2.06
CA ARG A 62 13.79 -2.31 -3.35
C ARG A 62 14.30 -3.57 -4.05
N GLN A 63 15.61 -3.83 -3.95
CA GLN A 63 16.21 -5.01 -4.57
C GLN A 63 15.75 -6.29 -3.87
N VAL A 64 15.78 -6.33 -2.53
CA VAL A 64 15.40 -7.53 -1.78
C VAL A 64 13.89 -7.77 -1.74
N SER A 65 13.07 -6.72 -1.89
CA SER A 65 11.61 -6.83 -1.88
C SER A 65 10.99 -6.90 -3.27
N GLY A 66 11.78 -6.88 -4.34
CA GLY A 66 11.28 -6.65 -5.71
C GLY A 66 10.28 -7.70 -6.21
N ASP A 67 10.35 -8.91 -5.68
CA ASP A 67 9.46 -10.01 -6.05
C ASP A 67 8.05 -9.83 -5.46
N ASP A 68 7.97 -9.37 -4.21
CA ASP A 68 6.72 -9.25 -3.45
C ASP A 68 6.14 -7.81 -3.45
N CYS A 69 6.97 -6.80 -3.66
CA CYS A 69 6.62 -5.39 -3.55
C CYS A 69 6.88 -4.64 -4.86
N ARG A 70 5.90 -3.87 -5.32
CA ARG A 70 6.02 -3.05 -6.53
C ARG A 70 5.54 -1.63 -6.28
N SER A 71 6.33 -0.65 -6.74
CA SER A 71 5.95 0.75 -6.75
C SER A 71 5.89 1.26 -8.19
N ILE A 72 4.77 1.88 -8.55
CA ILE A 72 4.48 2.34 -9.91
C ILE A 72 4.12 3.83 -9.82
N SER A 73 4.94 4.66 -10.43
CA SER A 73 4.71 6.10 -10.49
C SER A 73 5.05 6.62 -11.87
N ASN A 74 4.29 7.60 -12.35
CA ASN A 74 4.62 8.39 -13.54
C ASN A 74 4.81 7.55 -14.82
N GLY A 75 3.77 6.82 -15.23
CA GLY A 75 3.78 5.99 -16.44
C GLY A 75 3.34 6.73 -17.70
N SER A 76 4.28 7.04 -18.58
CA SER A 76 4.01 7.43 -19.98
C SER A 76 3.59 6.24 -20.86
N SER A 77 3.79 5.01 -20.38
CA SER A 77 3.34 3.79 -21.05
C SER A 77 1.81 3.71 -21.11
N SER A 78 1.30 3.17 -22.21
CA SER A 78 -0.11 2.84 -22.39
C SER A 78 -0.55 1.70 -21.47
N GLU A 79 0.34 0.76 -21.15
CA GLU A 79 0.06 -0.40 -20.30
C GLU A 79 1.19 -0.65 -19.31
N ILE A 80 0.81 -1.11 -18.11
CA ILE A 80 1.75 -1.40 -17.02
C ILE A 80 1.45 -2.78 -16.45
N ILE A 81 2.37 -3.72 -16.64
CA ILE A 81 2.21 -5.11 -16.19
C ILE A 81 2.62 -5.24 -14.72
N VAL A 82 1.73 -5.82 -13.91
CA VAL A 82 2.00 -6.19 -12.51
C VAL A 82 2.30 -7.69 -12.41
N PRO A 83 3.53 -8.10 -12.06
CA PRO A 83 3.88 -9.50 -11.95
C PRO A 83 2.99 -10.26 -10.96
N ALA A 84 2.71 -11.53 -11.24
CA ALA A 84 1.85 -12.39 -10.41
C ALA A 84 2.46 -12.78 -9.04
N THR A 85 3.69 -12.36 -8.74
CA THR A 85 4.32 -12.49 -7.42
C THR A 85 4.00 -11.32 -6.50
N VAL A 86 3.57 -10.16 -7.04
CA VAL A 86 3.41 -8.93 -6.26
C VAL A 86 2.24 -9.03 -5.29
N ARG A 87 2.54 -8.90 -3.99
CA ARG A 87 1.57 -8.88 -2.90
C ARG A 87 1.32 -7.47 -2.36
N HIS A 88 2.28 -6.56 -2.50
CA HIS A 88 2.18 -5.20 -2.02
C HIS A 88 2.41 -4.22 -3.18
N LEU A 89 1.37 -3.48 -3.54
CA LEU A 89 1.39 -2.56 -4.66
C LEU A 89 1.21 -1.12 -4.16
N SER A 90 2.14 -0.25 -4.53
CA SER A 90 1.93 1.19 -4.47
C SER A 90 1.87 1.79 -5.86
N VAL A 91 0.92 2.70 -6.09
CA VAL A 91 0.64 3.21 -7.43
C VAL A 91 0.08 4.62 -7.38
N THR A 92 0.44 5.47 -8.35
CA THR A 92 -0.23 6.77 -8.48
C THR A 92 -1.59 6.59 -9.17
N ALA A 93 -2.60 7.37 -8.77
CA ALA A 93 -3.98 7.18 -9.21
C ALA A 93 -4.11 7.16 -10.76
N GLY A 94 -3.36 7.98 -11.49
CA GLY A 94 -3.38 8.04 -12.95
C GLY A 94 -2.80 6.80 -13.65
N CYS A 95 -2.01 5.99 -12.93
CA CYS A 95 -1.48 4.73 -13.44
C CYS A 95 -2.42 3.54 -13.17
N LEU A 96 -3.34 3.65 -12.22
CA LEU A 96 -4.14 2.52 -11.73
C LEU A 96 -5.04 1.92 -12.83
N ALA A 97 -5.64 2.75 -13.68
CA ALA A 97 -6.48 2.30 -14.79
C ALA A 97 -5.69 1.54 -15.88
N LYS A 98 -4.37 1.82 -15.99
CA LYS A 98 -3.46 1.25 -16.99
C LYS A 98 -2.84 -0.08 -16.56
N LEU A 99 -3.10 -0.50 -15.32
CA LEU A 99 -2.56 -1.75 -14.80
C LEU A 99 -3.18 -2.95 -15.51
N LYS A 100 -2.31 -3.90 -15.86
CA LYS A 100 -2.66 -5.21 -16.39
C LYS A 100 -2.01 -6.29 -15.52
N PRO A 101 -2.70 -7.41 -15.29
CA PRO A 101 -2.08 -8.53 -14.60
C PRO A 101 -1.00 -9.17 -15.48
N GLY A 102 0.09 -9.59 -14.85
CA GLY A 102 1.12 -10.40 -15.49
C GLY A 102 0.64 -11.83 -15.75
N PRO A 103 1.40 -12.60 -16.53
CA PRO A 103 1.08 -14.00 -16.78
C PRO A 103 1.03 -14.77 -15.45
N PRO A 104 0.06 -15.69 -15.27
CA PRO A 104 -0.04 -16.47 -14.05
C PRO A 104 1.18 -17.38 -13.88
N LEU A 105 1.59 -17.61 -12.62
CA LEU A 105 2.74 -18.46 -12.29
C LEU A 105 2.49 -19.96 -12.57
N VAL A 106 1.22 -20.35 -12.70
CA VAL A 106 0.78 -21.71 -13.02
C VAL A 106 -0.31 -21.60 -14.07
N GLU A 107 -0.27 -22.45 -15.10
CA GLU A 107 -1.35 -22.59 -16.08
C GLU A 107 -2.67 -22.82 -15.35
N SER A 108 -3.49 -21.78 -15.30
CA SER A 108 -4.77 -21.80 -14.62
C SER A 108 -5.76 -21.00 -15.41
N ASN A 109 -7.02 -21.46 -15.39
CA ASN A 109 -8.16 -20.75 -15.93
C ASN A 109 -8.48 -19.56 -15.00
N VAL A 110 -7.58 -18.59 -14.91
CA VAL A 110 -7.76 -17.38 -14.11
C VAL A 110 -8.97 -16.65 -14.66
N LYS A 111 -10.00 -16.53 -13.84
CA LYS A 111 -11.18 -15.77 -14.22
C LYS A 111 -10.84 -14.27 -14.26
N PRO A 112 -11.53 -13.47 -15.08
CA PRO A 112 -11.34 -12.02 -15.10
C PRO A 112 -11.53 -11.36 -13.73
N GLU A 113 -12.30 -11.95 -12.82
CA GLU A 113 -12.43 -11.44 -11.45
C GLU A 113 -11.17 -11.60 -10.57
N ASP A 114 -10.18 -12.39 -11.00
CA ASP A 114 -8.97 -12.72 -10.23
C ASP A 114 -7.70 -12.06 -10.80
N GLU A 115 -7.83 -11.01 -11.62
CA GLU A 115 -6.72 -10.32 -12.30
C GLU A 115 -5.56 -9.98 -11.34
N PHE A 116 -5.84 -9.39 -10.18
CA PHE A 116 -4.81 -9.05 -9.19
C PHE A 116 -4.87 -9.90 -7.92
N ARG A 117 -5.28 -11.17 -8.03
CA ARG A 117 -5.43 -12.12 -6.90
C ARG A 117 -4.27 -12.14 -5.88
N PRO A 118 -3.00 -12.03 -6.27
CA PRO A 118 -1.89 -12.02 -5.32
C PRO A 118 -1.82 -10.75 -4.46
N VAL A 119 -2.33 -9.61 -4.95
CA VAL A 119 -2.22 -8.31 -4.28
C VAL A 119 -3.07 -8.27 -3.03
N ARG A 120 -2.43 -8.04 -1.88
CA ARG A 120 -3.05 -7.95 -0.55
C ARG A 120 -3.01 -6.54 0.03
N THR A 121 -2.06 -5.73 -0.39
CA THR A 121 -1.96 -4.32 0.01
C THR A 121 -1.96 -3.45 -1.23
N LEU A 122 -2.82 -2.43 -1.23
CA LEU A 122 -2.86 -1.41 -2.25
C LEU A 122 -2.73 -0.03 -1.60
N ILE A 123 -1.71 0.72 -1.99
CA ILE A 123 -1.49 2.11 -1.58
C ILE A 123 -1.63 2.99 -2.82
N VAL A 124 -2.53 3.97 -2.75
CA VAL A 124 -2.74 4.89 -3.87
C VAL A 124 -2.28 6.29 -3.50
N PHE A 125 -1.41 6.84 -4.35
CA PHE A 125 -0.88 8.20 -4.22
C PHE A 125 -1.49 9.14 -5.25
N THR A 126 -1.56 10.42 -4.93
CA THR A 126 -1.91 11.45 -5.92
C THR A 126 -0.75 11.64 -6.92
N ASP A 127 -1.08 11.86 -8.18
CA ASP A 127 -0.07 12.19 -9.19
C ASP A 127 0.56 13.56 -8.91
N LYS A 128 1.86 13.57 -8.61
CA LYS A 128 2.60 14.82 -8.41
C LYS A 128 2.71 15.57 -9.75
N GLY A 129 2.18 16.78 -9.80
CA GLY A 129 2.29 17.68 -10.96
C GLY A 129 1.28 17.45 -12.09
N ALA A 130 0.27 16.59 -11.90
CA ALA A 130 -0.80 16.44 -12.87
C ALA A 130 -1.86 17.56 -12.74
N PRO A 131 -2.35 18.14 -13.86
CA PRO A 131 -3.36 19.21 -13.82
C PRO A 131 -4.76 18.73 -13.39
N SER A 132 -5.01 17.42 -13.38
CA SER A 132 -6.27 16.81 -12.97
C SER A 132 -6.03 15.66 -11.99
N LEU A 133 -6.75 15.67 -10.86
CA LEU A 133 -6.77 14.57 -9.91
C LEU A 133 -7.54 13.39 -10.54
N PRO A 134 -6.93 12.22 -10.75
CA PRO A 134 -7.58 11.09 -11.43
C PRO A 134 -8.74 10.50 -10.64
N TRP A 135 -8.84 10.80 -9.34
CA TRP A 135 -9.92 10.37 -8.45
C TRP A 135 -10.52 11.57 -7.72
N SER A 136 -11.08 12.51 -8.48
CA SER A 136 -11.97 13.54 -7.93
C SER A 136 -13.37 13.00 -7.61
N ASP A 137 -13.75 11.84 -8.17
CA ASP A 137 -15.03 11.15 -7.92
C ASP A 137 -14.78 9.73 -7.39
N ILE A 138 -15.44 9.40 -6.27
CA ILE A 138 -15.45 8.07 -5.63
C ILE A 138 -15.93 6.96 -6.58
N ARG A 139 -16.77 7.27 -7.57
CA ARG A 139 -17.24 6.32 -8.57
C ARG A 139 -16.11 5.80 -9.46
N GLN A 140 -15.17 6.66 -9.82
CA GLN A 140 -14.00 6.28 -10.61
C GLN A 140 -13.01 5.43 -9.79
N ALA A 141 -12.93 5.71 -8.49
CA ALA A 141 -12.19 4.86 -7.57
C ALA A 141 -12.84 3.47 -7.47
N ASN A 142 -14.15 3.41 -7.22
CA ASN A 142 -14.93 2.17 -7.14
C ASN A 142 -14.76 1.29 -8.40
N SER A 143 -14.87 1.86 -9.61
CA SER A 143 -14.73 1.07 -10.84
C SER A 143 -13.34 0.46 -11.00
N THR A 144 -12.30 1.13 -10.52
CA THR A 144 -10.92 0.67 -10.67
C THR A 144 -10.52 -0.29 -9.55
N LEU A 145 -10.98 -0.05 -8.33
CA LEU A 145 -10.74 -0.87 -7.15
C LEU A 145 -11.41 -2.26 -7.23
N ARG A 146 -12.51 -2.40 -8.00
CA ARG A 146 -13.18 -3.68 -8.27
C ARG A 146 -12.27 -4.80 -8.80
N LYS A 147 -11.13 -4.45 -9.40
CA LYS A 147 -10.14 -5.42 -9.89
C LYS A 147 -9.30 -6.06 -8.77
N PHE A 148 -9.33 -5.50 -7.57
CA PHE A 148 -8.47 -5.84 -6.44
C PHE A 148 -9.24 -6.54 -5.30
N LYS A 149 -10.05 -7.55 -5.63
CA LYS A 149 -10.95 -8.31 -4.71
C LYS A 149 -10.26 -9.15 -3.62
N HIS A 150 -8.97 -8.97 -3.46
CA HIS A 150 -8.15 -9.77 -2.56
C HIS A 150 -7.35 -8.87 -1.60
N VAL A 151 -7.61 -7.57 -1.64
CA VAL A 151 -6.90 -6.53 -0.89
C VAL A 151 -7.45 -6.46 0.52
N LYS A 152 -6.56 -6.71 1.48
CA LYS A 152 -6.85 -6.65 2.92
C LYS A 152 -6.51 -5.31 3.53
N VAL A 153 -5.61 -4.56 2.90
CA VAL A 153 -5.13 -3.26 3.36
C VAL A 153 -5.16 -2.28 2.21
N LEU A 154 -6.05 -1.29 2.29
CA LEU A 154 -6.18 -0.21 1.33
C LEU A 154 -5.80 1.11 2.00
N ASP A 155 -4.85 1.83 1.41
CA ASP A 155 -4.45 3.17 1.86
C ASP A 155 -4.72 4.19 0.76
N LEU A 156 -5.60 5.15 1.08
CA LEU A 156 -6.04 6.24 0.22
C LEU A 156 -5.71 7.62 0.81
N THR A 157 -4.86 7.67 1.85
CA THR A 157 -4.63 8.88 2.65
C THR A 157 -4.07 10.04 1.82
N ASP A 158 -3.31 9.74 0.77
CA ASP A 158 -2.74 10.73 -0.16
C ASP A 158 -3.66 11.01 -1.36
N THR A 159 -4.97 10.72 -1.28
CA THR A 159 -5.93 10.97 -2.37
C THR A 159 -7.00 11.99 -1.96
N ALA A 160 -7.73 12.54 -2.93
CA ALA A 160 -8.84 13.45 -2.68
C ALA A 160 -10.14 12.74 -2.21
N ILE A 161 -10.09 11.42 -2.02
CA ILE A 161 -11.23 10.63 -1.58
C ILE A 161 -11.45 10.87 -0.09
N THR A 162 -12.56 11.53 0.25
CA THR A 162 -12.92 11.87 1.64
C THR A 162 -13.87 10.87 2.29
N GLN A 163 -14.42 9.93 1.52
CA GLN A 163 -15.38 8.92 1.98
C GLN A 163 -14.85 7.52 1.66
N VAL A 164 -15.17 6.55 2.52
CA VAL A 164 -14.80 5.15 2.28
C VAL A 164 -15.52 4.66 1.01
N PRO A 165 -14.79 4.15 -0.01
CA PRO A 165 -15.42 3.61 -1.21
C PRO A 165 -16.39 2.47 -0.89
N ASP A 166 -17.59 2.50 -1.47
CA ASP A 166 -18.64 1.49 -1.23
C ASP A 166 -18.16 0.04 -1.50
N ILE A 167 -17.18 -0.10 -2.40
CA ILE A 167 -16.60 -1.38 -2.79
C ILE A 167 -15.76 -2.04 -1.69
N VAL A 168 -15.40 -1.33 -0.61
CA VAL A 168 -14.50 -1.88 0.44
C VAL A 168 -15.02 -3.17 1.05
N GLY A 169 -16.35 -3.40 1.10
CA GLY A 169 -16.92 -4.69 1.53
C GLY A 169 -16.77 -5.85 0.54
N GLU A 170 -16.39 -5.56 -0.69
CA GLU A 170 -16.20 -6.51 -1.80
C GLU A 170 -14.71 -6.66 -2.22
N LEU A 171 -13.79 -5.99 -1.50
CA LEU A 171 -12.33 -6.06 -1.70
C LEU A 171 -11.66 -7.25 -1.02
#